data_AF-A0A7U9NJL8-F1
#
_entry.id   AF-A0A7U9NJL8-F1
#
_cell.length_a   1.000
_cell.length_b   1.000
_cell.length_c   1.000
_cell.angle_alpha   90.00
_cell.angle_beta   90.00
_cell.angle_gamma   90.00
#
_symmetry.space_group_name_H-M   'P 1'
#
loop_
_entity.id
_entity.type
_entity.pdbx_description
1 polymer ?
#
loop_
_entity_poly.entity_id
_entity_poly.type
_entity_poly.pdbx_seq_one_letter_code
_entity_poly.pdbx_strand_id
1 'polypeptide(L)'
;MSKGKRAGRFLILIFLGICAFLIYRLISRSGTSYRECRSEHGLCGIYYLLNVDGMKGLGHAALMLTDEQGEGRIFSYNGMQYNLAQCLLGKEGIGKMKEFFLDREGVEELLDTGNLPAGEYEECSNFDRALWRKISREQYEIVVQAAEVYIAAGEDFERLYAALYERSGEEAEKLWKQIEDFPKREGIPLYQIYTHNCDTAARELMGAIDDEVSGYNESAAKLTPNGNYRNMCRKLGDTWGFRRLGEDTFKETLLNYLM
;
A
#
# COMPACT_ATOMS: atom_id res chain seq x y z
N MET A 1 -1.90 -0.26 55.20
CA MET A 1 -2.54 -0.12 53.86
C MET A 1 -2.27 -1.37 53.04
N SER A 2 -3.32 -2.11 52.62
CA SER A 2 -3.16 -3.39 51.93
C SER A 2 -2.51 -3.23 50.55
N LYS A 3 -1.64 -4.18 50.17
CA LYS A 3 -0.89 -4.19 48.91
C LYS A 3 -1.80 -4.02 47.67
N GLY A 4 -3.04 -4.51 47.72
CA GLY A 4 -4.04 -4.36 46.65
C GLY A 4 -4.49 -2.92 46.37
N LYS A 5 -4.58 -2.05 47.39
CA LYS A 5 -4.93 -0.62 47.18
C LYS A 5 -3.80 0.19 46.55
N ARG A 6 -2.54 -0.24 46.71
CA ARG A 6 -1.38 0.38 46.03
C ARG A 6 -1.28 -0.07 44.57
N ALA A 7 -1.52 -1.35 44.29
CA ALA A 7 -1.56 -1.87 42.92
C ALA A 7 -2.67 -1.23 42.07
N GLY A 8 -3.88 -1.07 42.62
CA GLY A 8 -4.98 -0.39 41.92
C GLY A 8 -4.70 1.09 41.61
N ARG A 9 -4.05 1.82 42.53
CA ARG A 9 -3.63 3.21 42.31
C ARG A 9 -2.54 3.32 41.23
N PHE A 10 -1.61 2.37 41.18
CA PHE A 10 -0.59 2.30 40.12
C PHE A 10 -1.20 2.06 38.74
N LEU A 11 -2.16 1.12 38.64
CA LEU A 11 -2.88 0.85 37.39
C LEU A 11 -3.69 2.07 36.91
N ILE A 12 -4.34 2.80 37.82
CA ILE A 12 -5.07 4.04 37.48
C ILE A 12 -4.11 5.11 36.96
N LEU A 13 -2.94 5.28 37.58
CA LEU A 13 -1.94 6.26 37.11
C LEU A 13 -1.37 5.89 35.74
N ILE A 14 -1.12 4.60 35.48
CA ILE A 14 -0.71 4.12 34.15
C ILE A 14 -1.81 4.39 33.12
N PHE A 15 -3.06 4.07 33.45
CA PHE A 15 -4.19 4.33 32.56
C PHE A 15 -4.36 5.83 32.26
N LEU A 16 -4.29 6.70 33.27
CA LEU A 16 -4.34 8.15 33.09
C LEU A 16 -3.15 8.66 32.27
N GLY A 17 -1.95 8.10 32.47
CA GLY A 17 -0.78 8.42 31.65
C GLY A 17 -0.95 8.03 30.18
N ILE A 18 -1.52 6.86 29.92
CA ILE A 18 -1.86 6.41 28.55
C ILE A 18 -2.93 7.32 27.94
N CYS A 19 -4.01 7.62 28.67
CA CYS A 19 -5.06 8.53 28.19
C CYS A 19 -4.51 9.94 27.90
N ALA A 20 -3.69 10.49 28.80
CA ALA A 20 -3.07 11.80 28.59
C ALA A 20 -2.12 11.77 27.39
N PHE A 21 -1.36 10.70 27.18
CA PHE A 21 -0.51 10.51 26.00
C PHE A 21 -1.33 10.41 24.71
N LEU A 22 -2.43 9.65 24.72
CA LEU A 22 -3.34 9.53 23.58
C LEU A 22 -4.01 10.87 23.25
N ILE A 23 -4.50 11.59 24.27
CA ILE A 23 -5.09 12.93 24.13
C ILE A 23 -4.05 13.93 23.62
N TYR A 24 -2.83 13.91 24.18
CA TYR A 24 -1.73 14.74 23.68
C TYR A 24 -1.40 14.42 22.23
N ARG A 25 -1.34 13.13 21.84
CA ARG A 25 -1.16 12.71 20.44
C ARG A 25 -2.32 13.16 19.54
N LEU A 26 -3.56 13.09 20.01
CA LEU A 26 -4.75 13.56 19.31
C LEU A 26 -4.70 15.07 19.06
N ILE A 27 -4.26 15.86 20.05
CA ILE A 27 -4.20 17.33 19.99
C ILE A 27 -2.97 17.84 19.22
N SER A 28 -1.81 17.19 19.40
CA SER A 28 -0.54 17.62 18.80
C SER A 28 -0.36 17.15 17.35
N ARG A 29 -1.16 16.19 16.88
CA ARG A 29 -1.15 15.76 15.48
C ARG A 29 -2.06 16.68 14.67
N SER A 30 -1.45 17.58 13.91
CA SER A 30 -2.13 18.15 12.75
C SER A 30 -2.46 17.00 11.79
N GLY A 31 -3.76 16.85 11.50
CA GLY A 31 -4.18 16.05 10.36
C GLY A 31 -3.47 16.58 9.12
N THR A 32 -2.99 15.69 8.26
CA THR A 32 -2.38 16.11 7.01
C THR A 32 -3.42 16.90 6.20
N SER A 33 -3.21 18.21 6.11
CA SER A 33 -4.05 19.09 5.31
C SER A 33 -3.70 18.91 3.84
N TYR A 34 -4.69 19.11 2.98
CA TYR A 34 -4.53 19.17 1.54
C TYR A 34 -3.32 20.04 1.16
N ARG A 35 -2.53 19.56 0.21
CA ARG A 35 -1.41 20.29 -0.40
C ARG A 35 -1.55 20.17 -1.91
N GLU A 36 -1.62 21.30 -2.59
CA GLU A 36 -1.55 21.34 -4.05
C GLU A 36 -0.19 20.82 -4.53
N CYS A 37 -0.19 20.09 -5.64
CA CYS A 37 1.04 19.66 -6.30
C CYS A 37 1.61 20.84 -7.08
N ARG A 38 2.90 21.14 -6.90
CA ARG A 38 3.62 22.17 -7.69
C ARG A 38 4.49 21.59 -8.80
N SER A 39 4.32 20.31 -9.12
CA SER A 39 4.97 19.73 -10.30
C SER A 39 4.36 20.33 -11.56
N GLU A 40 5.17 21.04 -12.34
CA GLU A 40 4.80 21.55 -13.66
C GLU A 40 5.05 20.53 -14.79
N HIS A 41 5.50 19.32 -14.46
CA HIS A 41 5.97 18.36 -15.45
C HIS A 41 4.88 17.39 -15.89
N GLY A 42 4.42 17.55 -17.13
CA GLY A 42 3.77 16.49 -17.91
C GLY A 42 2.23 16.49 -17.91
N LEU A 43 1.69 15.65 -18.81
CA LEU A 43 0.25 15.42 -18.98
C LEU A 43 -0.23 14.15 -18.28
N CYS A 44 0.71 13.28 -17.87
CA CYS A 44 0.46 12.08 -17.10
C CYS A 44 0.50 12.37 -15.59
N GLY A 45 -0.03 11.44 -14.79
CA GLY A 45 -0.06 11.54 -13.32
C GLY A 45 0.36 10.23 -12.65
N ILE A 46 0.90 10.35 -11.44
CA ILE A 46 1.14 9.24 -10.53
C ILE A 46 0.47 9.53 -9.20
N TYR A 47 -0.20 8.54 -8.65
CA TYR A 47 -0.99 8.61 -7.44
C TYR A 47 -0.67 7.42 -6.54
N TYR A 48 -0.07 7.67 -5.39
CA TYR A 48 -0.08 6.71 -4.29
C TYR A 48 -1.43 6.80 -3.61
N LEU A 49 -2.24 5.74 -3.71
CA LEU A 49 -3.57 5.64 -3.13
C LEU A 49 -3.49 4.88 -1.81
N LEU A 50 -4.15 5.40 -0.78
CA LEU A 50 -4.21 4.75 0.53
C LEU A 50 -5.65 4.55 0.95
N ASN A 51 -5.97 3.30 1.27
CA ASN A 51 -7.11 2.91 2.06
C ASN A 51 -6.65 2.82 3.52
N VAL A 52 -7.13 3.73 4.36
CA VAL A 52 -6.73 3.91 5.76
C VAL A 52 -7.20 2.75 6.63
N ASP A 53 -8.39 2.20 6.37
CA ASP A 53 -8.98 1.15 7.18
C ASP A 53 -8.78 -0.27 6.61
N GLY A 54 -8.16 -0.35 5.44
CA GLY A 54 -7.67 -1.55 4.79
C GLY A 54 -6.79 -2.42 5.69
N MET A 55 -6.72 -3.71 5.35
CA MET A 55 -6.01 -4.73 6.14
C MET A 55 -6.31 -4.68 7.65
N LYS A 56 -7.59 -4.54 8.02
CA LYS A 56 -8.07 -4.42 9.42
C LYS A 56 -7.46 -3.23 10.17
N GLY A 57 -7.22 -2.12 9.46
CA GLY A 57 -6.75 -0.87 10.05
C GLY A 57 -5.23 -0.67 10.00
N LEU A 58 -4.43 -1.56 9.41
CA LEU A 58 -3.02 -1.25 9.12
C LEU A 58 -2.87 -0.30 7.93
N GLY A 59 -3.89 -0.27 7.08
CA GLY A 59 -3.92 0.41 5.80
C GLY A 59 -3.59 -0.53 4.65
N HIS A 60 -4.05 -0.19 3.46
CA HIS A 60 -3.69 -0.82 2.19
C HIS A 60 -3.31 0.27 1.19
N ALA A 61 -2.28 0.01 0.38
CA ALA A 61 -1.80 0.97 -0.60
C ALA A 61 -1.87 0.38 -2.01
N ALA A 62 -2.12 1.24 -2.98
CA ALA A 62 -2.02 0.95 -4.40
C ALA A 62 -1.36 2.12 -5.12
N LEU A 63 -0.86 1.88 -6.32
CA LEU A 63 -0.36 2.94 -7.19
C LEU A 63 -1.29 3.08 -8.39
N MET A 64 -1.71 4.29 -8.72
CA MET A 64 -2.41 4.58 -9.96
C MET A 64 -1.54 5.49 -10.83
N LEU A 65 -1.44 5.16 -12.10
CA LEU A 65 -0.94 6.05 -13.14
C LEU A 65 -2.10 6.57 -13.98
N THR A 66 -2.05 7.82 -14.40
CA THR A 66 -2.94 8.36 -15.42
C THR A 66 -2.14 8.75 -16.64
N ASP A 67 -2.61 8.41 -17.83
CA ASP A 67 -1.98 8.82 -19.09
C ASP A 67 -2.38 10.24 -19.52
N GLU A 68 -1.98 10.65 -20.73
CA GLU A 68 -2.30 11.96 -21.29
C GLU A 68 -3.78 12.15 -21.63
N GLN A 69 -4.54 11.06 -21.78
CA GLN A 69 -5.97 11.06 -22.05
C GLN A 69 -6.78 11.10 -20.74
N GLY A 70 -6.13 10.82 -19.61
CA GLY A 70 -6.73 10.73 -18.29
C GLY A 70 -7.22 9.32 -17.95
N GLU A 71 -6.87 8.31 -18.74
CA GLU A 71 -7.16 6.91 -18.43
C GLU A 71 -6.22 6.40 -17.35
N GLY A 72 -6.74 5.56 -16.46
CA GLY A 72 -6.08 5.09 -15.26
C GLY A 72 -5.59 3.66 -15.38
N ARG A 73 -4.38 3.40 -14.86
CA ARG A 73 -3.83 2.06 -14.65
C ARG A 73 -3.45 1.91 -13.18
N ILE A 74 -4.09 0.99 -12.47
CA ILE A 74 -3.92 0.77 -11.03
C ILE A 74 -3.17 -0.53 -10.79
N PHE A 75 -2.16 -0.45 -9.92
CA PHE A 75 -1.29 -1.52 -9.49
C PHE A 75 -1.50 -1.78 -7.99
N SER A 76 -1.94 -3.00 -7.64
CA SER A 76 -2.09 -3.43 -6.24
C SER A 76 -1.37 -4.74 -5.99
N TYR A 77 -0.42 -4.73 -5.06
CA TYR A 77 0.42 -5.88 -4.75
C TYR A 77 -0.03 -6.62 -3.48
N ASN A 78 -0.33 -7.91 -3.59
CA ASN A 78 -0.81 -8.74 -2.47
C ASN A 78 -0.09 -10.10 -2.41
N GLY A 79 0.01 -10.68 -1.22
CA GLY A 79 0.57 -12.01 -1.02
C GLY A 79 -0.40 -13.12 -1.46
N MET A 80 0.11 -14.15 -2.14
CA MET A 80 -0.72 -15.22 -2.71
C MET A 80 -0.80 -16.50 -1.86
N GLN A 81 0.29 -16.84 -1.16
CA GLN A 81 0.45 -18.20 -0.62
C GLN A 81 -0.10 -18.39 0.80
N TYR A 82 -0.09 -17.31 1.59
CA TYR A 82 -0.31 -17.39 3.02
C TYR A 82 -1.48 -16.51 3.44
N ASN A 83 -2.25 -17.01 4.40
CA ASN A 83 -3.30 -16.22 5.01
C ASN A 83 -2.70 -15.14 5.94
N LEU A 84 -3.54 -14.18 6.35
CA LEU A 84 -3.11 -13.05 7.18
C LEU A 84 -2.39 -13.48 8.47
N ALA A 85 -2.86 -14.55 9.15
CA ALA A 85 -2.24 -15.00 10.39
C ALA A 85 -0.80 -15.50 10.15
N GLN A 86 -0.58 -16.24 9.06
CA GLN A 86 0.75 -16.70 8.68
C GLN A 86 1.66 -15.55 8.25
N CYS A 87 1.14 -14.58 7.50
CA CYS A 87 1.89 -13.37 7.13
C CYS A 87 2.30 -12.58 8.39
N LEU A 88 1.39 -12.43 9.37
CA LEU A 88 1.68 -11.75 10.63
C LEU A 88 2.73 -12.47 11.49
N LEU A 89 2.86 -13.79 11.35
CA LEU A 89 3.95 -14.59 11.95
C LEU A 89 5.27 -14.46 11.19
N GLY A 90 5.32 -13.62 10.15
CA GLY A 90 6.52 -13.31 9.39
C GLY A 90 6.78 -14.22 8.21
N LYS A 91 5.82 -15.06 7.80
CA LYS A 91 5.98 -15.85 6.58
C LYS A 91 6.13 -14.94 5.37
N GLU A 92 7.12 -15.27 4.57
CA GLU A 92 7.44 -14.65 3.29
C GLU A 92 7.04 -15.63 2.18
N GLY A 93 6.36 -15.13 1.15
CA GLY A 93 5.90 -15.94 0.03
C GLY A 93 5.74 -15.12 -1.25
N ILE A 94 5.22 -15.73 -2.30
CA ILE A 94 5.01 -15.06 -3.59
C ILE A 94 3.93 -14.00 -3.46
N GLY A 95 4.22 -12.81 -3.98
CA GLY A 95 3.22 -11.79 -4.20
C GLY A 95 2.81 -11.68 -5.66
N LYS A 96 1.65 -11.09 -5.88
CA LYS A 96 1.08 -10.79 -7.19
C LYS A 96 0.71 -9.32 -7.26
N MET A 97 1.16 -8.65 -8.30
CA MET A 97 0.61 -7.37 -8.70
C MET A 97 -0.63 -7.61 -9.54
N LYS A 98 -1.77 -7.14 -9.06
CA LYS A 98 -2.99 -7.05 -9.85
C LYS A 98 -3.01 -5.70 -10.56
N GLU A 99 -3.54 -5.74 -11.76
CA GLU A 99 -3.65 -4.58 -12.63
C GLU A 99 -5.11 -4.32 -12.98
N PHE A 100 -5.51 -3.06 -12.87
CA PHE A 100 -6.84 -2.61 -13.20
C PHE A 100 -6.78 -1.40 -14.11
N PHE A 101 -7.72 -1.32 -15.06
CA PHE A 101 -7.82 -0.22 -15.99
C PHE A 101 -9.09 0.56 -15.71
N LEU A 102 -8.97 1.88 -15.71
CA LEU A 102 -10.07 2.82 -15.62
C LEU A 102 -10.08 3.68 -16.86
N ASP A 103 -11.25 3.93 -17.41
CA ASP A 103 -11.42 5.05 -18.31
C ASP A 103 -11.31 6.37 -17.55
N ARG A 104 -11.32 7.47 -18.29
CA ARG A 104 -11.23 8.81 -17.71
C ARG A 104 -12.34 9.10 -16.69
N GLU A 105 -13.57 8.68 -16.96
CA GLU A 105 -14.70 8.91 -16.07
C GLU A 105 -14.50 8.15 -14.74
N GLY A 106 -14.03 6.91 -14.80
CA GLY A 106 -13.69 6.11 -13.63
C GLY A 106 -12.54 6.71 -12.80
N VAL A 107 -11.54 7.32 -13.45
CA VAL A 107 -10.48 8.07 -12.74
C VAL A 107 -11.06 9.29 -12.04
N GLU A 108 -11.91 10.07 -12.72
CA GLU A 108 -12.55 11.24 -12.13
C GLU A 108 -13.43 10.85 -10.93
N GLU A 109 -14.24 9.79 -11.06
CA GLU A 109 -15.08 9.25 -9.97
C GLU A 109 -14.24 8.76 -8.78
N LEU A 110 -13.16 8.03 -9.03
CA LEU A 110 -12.24 7.57 -7.98
C LEU A 110 -11.59 8.75 -7.25
N LEU A 111 -11.12 9.76 -7.99
CA LEU A 111 -10.44 10.90 -7.38
C LEU A 111 -11.42 11.78 -6.58
N ASP A 112 -12.68 11.85 -6.98
CA ASP A 112 -13.71 12.60 -6.26
C ASP A 112 -14.22 11.83 -5.03
N THR A 113 -14.61 10.57 -5.22
CA THR A 113 -15.35 9.79 -4.21
C THR A 113 -14.48 8.84 -3.38
N GLY A 114 -13.30 8.48 -3.88
CA GLY A 114 -12.46 7.43 -3.33
C GLY A 114 -12.90 6.02 -3.69
N ASN A 115 -14.04 5.82 -4.35
CA ASN A 115 -14.54 4.49 -4.70
C ASN A 115 -14.05 4.07 -6.08
N LEU A 116 -13.73 2.79 -6.22
CA LEU A 116 -13.55 2.17 -7.52
C LEU A 116 -14.92 1.78 -8.10
N PRO A 117 -15.19 2.05 -9.39
CA PRO A 117 -16.40 1.59 -10.05
C PRO A 117 -16.57 0.07 -9.87
N ALA A 118 -17.76 -0.38 -9.47
CA ALA A 118 -18.00 -1.74 -9.01
C ALA A 118 -17.57 -2.81 -10.03
N GLY A 119 -16.78 -3.79 -9.59
CA GLY A 119 -16.17 -4.87 -10.40
C GLY A 119 -15.31 -5.81 -9.54
N GLU A 120 -14.49 -6.69 -10.16
CA GLU A 120 -13.65 -7.80 -9.61
C GLU A 120 -12.62 -7.40 -8.51
N TYR A 121 -12.85 -6.30 -7.81
CA TYR A 121 -11.87 -5.50 -7.10
C TYR A 121 -12.10 -5.50 -5.57
N GLU A 122 -12.63 -6.58 -4.98
CA GLU A 122 -13.01 -6.63 -3.54
C GLU A 122 -11.87 -6.23 -2.58
N GLU A 123 -10.61 -6.49 -2.96
CA GLU A 123 -9.43 -6.16 -2.15
C GLU A 123 -9.02 -4.67 -2.25
N CYS A 124 -9.57 -3.94 -3.22
CA CYS A 124 -9.28 -2.54 -3.54
C CYS A 124 -10.57 -1.85 -3.97
N SER A 125 -11.60 -1.80 -3.13
CA SER A 125 -12.88 -1.19 -3.52
C SER A 125 -12.95 0.31 -3.24
N ASN A 126 -12.16 0.81 -2.29
CA ASN A 126 -12.10 2.23 -1.94
C ASN A 126 -10.71 2.66 -1.43
N PHE A 127 -10.45 3.96 -1.52
CA PHE A 127 -9.27 4.67 -1.03
C PHE A 127 -9.69 6.02 -0.45
N ASP A 128 -9.01 6.48 0.60
CA ASP A 128 -9.40 7.70 1.32
C ASP A 128 -8.42 8.85 1.06
N ARG A 129 -7.21 8.53 0.59
CA ARG A 129 -6.11 9.48 0.45
C ARG A 129 -5.32 9.23 -0.81
N ALA A 130 -4.77 10.30 -1.35
CA ALA A 130 -3.75 10.22 -2.39
C ALA A 130 -2.56 11.15 -2.13
N LEU A 131 -1.35 10.64 -2.32
CA LEU A 131 -0.18 11.46 -2.67
C LEU A 131 -0.10 11.46 -4.19
N TRP A 132 0.11 12.61 -4.81
CA TRP A 132 0.11 12.68 -6.27
C TRP A 132 1.09 13.70 -6.82
N ARG A 133 1.55 13.47 -8.05
CA ARG A 133 2.26 14.47 -8.84
C ARG A 133 2.03 14.25 -10.33
N LYS A 134 2.26 15.30 -11.10
CA LYS A 134 2.39 15.18 -12.56
C LYS A 134 3.75 14.58 -12.92
N ILE A 135 3.75 13.75 -13.95
CA ILE A 135 4.92 13.07 -14.50
C ILE A 135 4.95 13.14 -16.03
N SER A 136 6.13 12.99 -16.62
CA SER A 136 6.27 12.87 -18.08
C SER A 136 5.80 11.49 -18.58
N ARG A 137 5.59 11.38 -19.90
CA ARG A 137 5.31 10.08 -20.54
C ARG A 137 6.47 9.10 -20.36
N GLU A 138 7.71 9.57 -20.43
CA GLU A 138 8.88 8.72 -20.18
C GLU A 138 8.88 8.14 -18.76
N GLN A 139 8.57 8.97 -17.76
CA GLN A 139 8.44 8.50 -16.38
C GLN A 139 7.28 7.51 -16.21
N TYR A 140 6.14 7.74 -16.88
CA TYR A 140 5.03 6.80 -16.89
C TYR A 140 5.49 5.41 -17.38
N GLU A 141 6.20 5.35 -18.50
CA GLU A 141 6.70 4.09 -19.06
C GLU A 141 7.70 3.39 -18.14
N ILE A 142 8.59 4.14 -17.47
CA ILE A 142 9.53 3.58 -16.49
C ILE A 142 8.77 2.88 -15.35
N VAL A 143 7.71 3.49 -14.83
CA VAL A 143 6.92 2.91 -13.74
C VAL A 143 6.16 1.67 -14.23
N VAL A 144 5.57 1.72 -15.42
CA VAL A 144 4.93 0.55 -16.04
C VAL A 144 5.92 -0.61 -16.19
N GLN A 145 7.11 -0.34 -16.74
CA GLN A 145 8.15 -1.35 -16.92
C GLN A 145 8.62 -1.93 -15.58
N ALA A 146 8.77 -1.09 -14.55
CA ALA A 146 9.14 -1.56 -13.22
C ALA A 146 8.05 -2.47 -12.61
N ALA A 147 6.77 -2.22 -12.90
CA ALA A 147 5.66 -3.05 -12.44
C ALA A 147 5.62 -4.43 -13.11
N GLU A 148 6.15 -4.57 -14.34
CA GLU A 148 6.16 -5.84 -15.09
C GLU A 148 6.82 -6.98 -14.32
N VAL A 149 7.89 -6.70 -13.55
CA VAL A 149 8.58 -7.70 -12.73
C VAL A 149 7.63 -8.35 -11.72
N TYR A 150 6.77 -7.53 -11.10
CA TYR A 150 5.79 -7.98 -10.13
C TYR A 150 4.60 -8.71 -10.76
N ILE A 151 4.17 -8.25 -11.93
CA ILE A 151 3.08 -8.88 -12.69
C ILE A 151 3.54 -10.27 -13.15
N ALA A 152 4.68 -10.34 -13.84
CA ALA A 152 5.22 -11.58 -14.39
C ALA A 152 5.48 -12.63 -13.29
N ALA A 153 6.02 -12.24 -12.14
CA ALA A 153 6.26 -13.16 -11.03
C ALA A 153 4.96 -13.81 -10.51
N GLY A 154 3.89 -13.02 -10.39
CA GLY A 154 2.57 -13.52 -9.99
C GLY A 154 1.96 -14.45 -11.04
N GLU A 155 1.97 -14.04 -12.31
CA GLU A 155 1.43 -14.83 -13.43
C GLU A 155 2.17 -16.16 -13.62
N ASP A 156 3.51 -16.15 -13.53
CA ASP A 156 4.34 -17.35 -13.60
C ASP A 156 3.99 -18.35 -12.50
N PHE A 157 3.82 -17.85 -11.28
CA PHE A 157 3.46 -18.69 -10.15
C PHE A 157 2.05 -19.26 -10.29
N GLU A 158 1.07 -18.46 -10.72
CA GLU A 158 -0.29 -18.93 -11.01
C GLU A 158 -0.31 -20.00 -12.09
N ARG A 159 0.47 -19.84 -13.17
CA ARG A 159 0.59 -20.85 -14.24
C ARG A 159 1.12 -22.18 -13.70
N LEU A 160 2.16 -22.14 -12.86
CA LEU A 160 2.69 -23.36 -12.22
C LEU A 160 1.65 -24.01 -11.32
N TYR A 161 0.92 -23.22 -10.53
CA TYR A 161 -0.10 -23.71 -9.61
C TYR A 161 -1.31 -24.29 -10.35
N ALA A 162 -1.77 -23.66 -11.43
CA ALA A 162 -2.84 -24.17 -12.28
C ALA A 162 -2.44 -25.49 -12.96
N ALA A 163 -1.22 -25.55 -13.52
CA ALA A 163 -0.70 -26.77 -14.15
C ALA A 163 -0.64 -27.96 -13.19
N LEU A 164 -0.40 -27.73 -11.89
CA LEU A 164 -0.38 -28.78 -10.89
C LEU A 164 -1.76 -29.48 -10.74
N TYR A 165 -2.86 -28.76 -10.87
CA TYR A 165 -4.22 -29.33 -10.77
C TYR A 165 -4.58 -30.25 -11.93
N GLU A 166 -3.91 -30.09 -13.08
CA GLU A 166 -4.18 -30.86 -14.29
C GLU A 166 -3.30 -32.12 -14.42
N ARG A 167 -2.37 -32.32 -13.47
CA ARG A 167 -1.30 -33.31 -13.56
C ARG A 167 -1.33 -34.26 -12.37
N SER A 168 -0.79 -35.47 -12.54
CA SER A 168 -0.73 -36.47 -11.47
C SER A 168 0.54 -37.32 -11.55
N GLY A 169 0.85 -38.06 -10.48
CA GLY A 169 2.04 -38.90 -10.40
C GLY A 169 3.35 -38.10 -10.48
N GLU A 170 4.34 -38.63 -11.20
CA GLU A 170 5.67 -38.06 -11.30
C GLU A 170 5.69 -36.62 -11.88
N GLU A 171 4.74 -36.29 -12.78
CA GLU A 171 4.63 -34.93 -13.34
C GLU A 171 4.19 -33.91 -12.27
N ALA A 172 3.26 -34.30 -11.40
CA ALA A 172 2.82 -33.44 -10.30
C ALA A 172 3.93 -33.24 -9.25
N GLU A 173 4.73 -34.28 -8.97
CA GLU A 173 5.88 -34.15 -8.06
C GLU A 173 6.94 -33.19 -8.60
N LYS A 174 7.23 -33.24 -9.91
CA LYS A 174 8.14 -32.28 -10.57
C LYS A 174 7.62 -30.85 -10.49
N LEU A 175 6.32 -30.63 -10.69
CA LEU A 175 5.70 -29.31 -10.57
C LEU A 175 5.72 -28.79 -9.13
N TRP A 176 5.45 -29.66 -8.14
CA TRP A 176 5.57 -29.30 -6.72
C TRP A 176 6.96 -28.78 -6.38
N LYS A 177 8.01 -29.47 -6.85
CA LYS A 177 9.38 -29.02 -6.64
C LYS A 177 9.64 -27.67 -7.30
N GLN A 178 9.13 -27.44 -8.51
CA GLN A 178 9.25 -26.14 -9.17
C GLN A 178 8.55 -25.01 -8.41
N ILE A 179 7.38 -25.28 -7.83
CA ILE A 179 6.64 -24.33 -6.98
C ILE A 179 7.43 -24.04 -5.70
N GLU A 180 8.02 -25.05 -5.06
CA GLU A 180 8.84 -24.89 -3.85
C GLU A 180 10.14 -24.11 -4.12
N ASP A 181 10.74 -24.30 -5.29
CA ASP A 181 11.96 -23.62 -5.70
C ASP A 181 11.71 -22.23 -6.31
N PHE A 182 10.45 -21.90 -6.65
CA PHE A 182 10.09 -20.62 -7.29
C PHE A 182 10.52 -19.39 -6.48
N PRO A 183 10.25 -19.29 -5.16
CA PRO A 183 10.69 -18.14 -4.35
C PRO A 183 12.20 -17.99 -4.25
N LYS A 184 12.97 -19.03 -4.58
CA LYS A 184 14.44 -19.04 -4.50
C LYS A 184 15.11 -18.50 -5.75
N ARG A 185 14.34 -18.20 -6.81
CA ARG A 185 14.85 -17.65 -8.07
C ARG A 185 15.24 -16.19 -7.85
N GLU A 186 16.32 -15.78 -8.52
CA GLU A 186 16.77 -14.39 -8.49
C GLU A 186 15.72 -13.48 -9.13
N GLY A 187 15.51 -12.31 -8.52
CA GLY A 187 14.61 -11.28 -9.04
C GLY A 187 13.13 -11.50 -8.75
N ILE A 188 12.73 -12.54 -8.01
CA ILE A 188 11.34 -12.74 -7.60
C ILE A 188 10.99 -11.81 -6.44
N PRO A 189 10.02 -10.89 -6.59
CA PRO A 189 9.53 -10.08 -5.48
C PRO A 189 8.76 -10.97 -4.50
N LEU A 190 9.24 -11.04 -3.26
CA LEU A 190 8.62 -11.83 -2.21
C LEU A 190 7.77 -10.94 -1.31
N TYR A 191 6.49 -11.28 -1.18
CA TYR A 191 5.59 -10.62 -0.27
C TYR A 191 5.87 -11.01 1.18
N GLN A 192 6.05 -9.97 2.00
CA GLN A 192 6.18 -10.06 3.45
C GLN A 192 5.57 -8.82 4.09
N ILE A 193 4.60 -9.02 5.01
CA ILE A 193 3.73 -7.94 5.51
C ILE A 193 4.44 -6.76 6.18
N TYR A 194 5.65 -6.94 6.70
CA TYR A 194 6.45 -5.96 7.43
C TYR A 194 7.61 -5.38 6.62
N THR A 195 8.12 -6.11 5.61
CA THR A 195 9.33 -5.71 4.87
C THR A 195 9.07 -5.43 3.39
N HIS A 196 8.16 -6.16 2.75
CA HIS A 196 7.86 -6.00 1.32
C HIS A 196 6.37 -6.31 1.03
N ASN A 197 5.53 -5.28 1.13
CA ASN A 197 4.07 -5.40 1.02
C ASN A 197 3.51 -4.44 -0.04
N CYS A 198 2.19 -4.26 -0.06
CA CYS A 198 1.50 -3.35 -0.98
C CYS A 198 2.07 -1.92 -0.99
N ASP A 199 2.41 -1.38 0.17
CA ASP A 199 3.01 -0.06 0.32
C ASP A 199 4.47 -0.02 -0.14
N THR A 200 5.26 -1.05 0.16
CA THR A 200 6.65 -1.12 -0.32
C THR A 200 6.68 -1.16 -1.84
N ALA A 201 5.88 -2.03 -2.47
CA ALA A 201 5.81 -2.13 -3.92
C ALA A 201 5.39 -0.79 -4.55
N ALA A 202 4.32 -0.15 -4.05
CA ALA A 202 3.89 1.16 -4.55
C ALA A 202 4.99 2.23 -4.43
N ARG A 203 5.70 2.26 -3.30
CA ARG A 203 6.80 3.22 -3.09
C ARG A 203 8.05 2.93 -3.90
N GLU A 204 8.38 1.67 -4.16
CA GLU A 204 9.51 1.30 -5.03
C GLU A 204 9.22 1.73 -6.48
N LEU A 205 8.00 1.51 -6.95
CA LEU A 205 7.54 2.00 -8.25
C LEU A 205 7.61 3.53 -8.37
N MET A 206 7.20 4.27 -7.33
CA MET A 206 7.40 5.71 -7.28
C MET A 206 8.90 6.10 -7.27
N GLY A 207 9.71 5.36 -6.49
CA GLY A 207 11.14 5.60 -6.36
C GLY A 207 11.95 5.34 -7.64
N ALA A 208 11.39 4.59 -8.60
CA ALA A 208 12.00 4.37 -9.91
C ALA A 208 12.13 5.66 -10.75
N ILE A 209 11.35 6.70 -10.44
CA ILE A 209 11.32 7.97 -11.17
C ILE A 209 11.53 9.21 -10.30
N ASP A 210 11.73 9.03 -8.99
CA ASP A 210 11.81 10.11 -8.01
C ASP A 210 12.84 9.79 -6.91
N ASP A 211 13.99 10.47 -7.00
CA ASP A 211 15.10 10.32 -6.05
C ASP A 211 14.72 10.66 -4.60
N GLU A 212 13.74 11.56 -4.39
CA GLU A 212 13.28 11.91 -3.04
C GLU A 212 12.51 10.74 -2.42
N VAL A 213 11.68 10.06 -3.22
CA VAL A 213 10.99 8.85 -2.79
C VAL A 213 11.97 7.69 -2.62
N SER A 214 12.95 7.56 -3.51
CA SER A 214 14.02 6.56 -3.37
C SER A 214 14.79 6.75 -2.05
N GLY A 215 15.25 7.96 -1.74
CA GLY A 215 15.91 8.26 -0.48
C GLY A 215 15.01 8.10 0.75
N TYR A 216 13.69 8.32 0.60
CA TYR A 216 12.70 8.03 1.63
C TYR A 216 12.64 6.51 1.92
N ASN A 217 12.62 5.68 0.88
CA ASN A 217 12.53 4.22 0.99
C ASN A 217 13.73 3.65 1.75
N GLU A 218 14.92 4.20 1.54
CA GLU A 218 16.15 3.74 2.20
C GLU A 218 16.23 4.11 3.69
N SER A 219 15.72 5.27 4.08
CA SER A 219 16.10 5.90 5.36
C SER A 219 14.95 6.24 6.30
N ALA A 220 13.72 6.35 5.78
CA ALA A 220 12.62 6.97 6.51
C ALA A 220 11.35 6.11 6.59
N ALA A 221 11.29 5.04 5.79
CA ALA A 221 10.14 4.15 5.71
C ALA A 221 9.63 3.69 7.07
N LYS A 222 8.31 3.52 7.15
CA LYS A 222 7.56 3.03 8.31
C LYS A 222 7.07 1.63 8.04
N LEU A 223 6.61 0.98 9.10
CA LEU A 223 6.14 -0.40 9.05
C LEU A 223 4.79 -0.54 8.32
N THR A 224 3.94 0.47 8.40
CA THR A 224 2.55 0.39 7.91
C THR A 224 2.28 1.40 6.80
N PRO A 225 1.38 1.09 5.85
CA PRO A 225 0.96 2.04 4.82
C PRO A 225 0.49 3.39 5.39
N ASN A 226 -0.34 3.34 6.45
CA ASN A 226 -0.79 4.54 7.16
C ASN A 226 0.37 5.38 7.73
N GLY A 227 1.38 4.70 8.31
CA GLY A 227 2.57 5.36 8.84
C GLY A 227 3.42 5.98 7.73
N ASN A 228 3.56 5.28 6.60
CA ASN A 228 4.31 5.74 5.45
C ASN A 228 3.67 6.93 4.79
N TYR A 229 2.37 6.88 4.46
CA TYR A 229 1.64 8.01 3.91
C TYR A 229 1.87 9.30 4.70
N ARG A 230 1.66 9.27 6.02
CA ARG A 230 1.83 10.47 6.85
C ARG A 230 3.26 10.97 6.93
N ASN A 231 4.22 10.06 6.92
CA ASN A 231 5.62 10.43 6.99
C ASN A 231 6.11 10.97 5.64
N MET A 232 5.69 10.37 4.53
CA MET A 232 5.85 10.92 3.18
C MET A 232 5.21 12.31 3.09
N CYS A 233 4.02 12.53 3.67
CA CYS A 233 3.41 13.85 3.68
C CYS A 233 4.25 14.95 4.34
N ARG A 234 5.12 14.57 5.30
CA ARG A 234 5.99 15.51 6.01
C ARG A 234 7.36 15.65 5.36
N LYS A 235 7.82 14.61 4.67
CA LYS A 235 9.19 14.51 4.16
C LYS A 235 9.31 14.87 2.70
N LEU A 236 8.33 14.51 1.88
CA LEU A 236 8.35 14.80 0.45
C LEU A 236 8.12 16.31 0.21
N GLY A 237 8.93 16.87 -0.69
CA GLY A 237 8.92 18.26 -1.11
C GLY A 237 7.64 18.65 -1.82
N ASP A 238 7.51 19.92 -2.19
CA ASP A 238 6.29 20.50 -2.75
C ASP A 238 5.96 20.06 -4.18
N THR A 239 6.83 19.26 -4.80
CA THR A 239 6.55 18.51 -6.04
C THR A 239 5.44 17.48 -5.85
N TRP A 240 5.18 17.03 -4.62
CA TRP A 240 4.09 16.12 -4.28
C TRP A 240 2.90 16.86 -3.67
N GLY A 241 1.71 16.67 -4.25
CA GLY A 241 0.44 17.07 -3.67
C GLY A 241 -0.15 15.98 -2.78
N PHE A 242 -1.00 16.37 -1.83
CA PHE A 242 -1.74 15.47 -0.95
C PHE A 242 -3.21 15.83 -1.00
N ARG A 243 -4.07 14.83 -1.22
CA ARG A 243 -5.52 15.03 -1.21
C ARG A 243 -6.25 13.94 -0.46
N ARG A 244 -7.42 14.31 0.04
CA ARG A 244 -8.44 13.36 0.45
C ARG A 244 -9.23 12.93 -0.77
N LEU A 245 -9.74 11.72 -0.73
CA LEU A 245 -10.65 11.15 -1.70
C LEU A 245 -11.94 10.86 -0.93
N GLY A 246 -13.07 11.37 -1.39
CA GLY A 246 -14.34 11.28 -0.67
C GLY A 246 -14.35 11.91 0.73
N GLU A 247 -15.23 11.37 1.58
CA GLU A 247 -15.41 11.79 2.97
C GLU A 247 -14.91 10.71 3.95
N ASP A 248 -14.30 11.15 5.05
CA ASP A 248 -13.87 10.22 6.09
C ASP A 248 -15.06 9.67 6.87
N THR A 249 -15.12 8.35 7.00
CA THR A 249 -15.97 7.71 8.01
C THR A 249 -15.46 8.04 9.42
N PHE A 250 -16.30 7.83 10.44
CA PHE A 250 -15.89 8.00 11.84
C PHE A 250 -14.70 7.08 12.20
N LYS A 251 -14.67 5.87 11.63
CA LYS A 251 -13.59 4.89 11.86
C LYS A 251 -12.28 5.37 11.24
N GLU A 252 -12.29 5.83 9.98
CA GLU A 252 -11.12 6.43 9.33
C GLU A 252 -10.63 7.66 10.07
N THR A 253 -11.55 8.52 10.54
CA THR A 253 -11.21 9.68 11.35
C THR A 253 -10.42 9.24 12.58
N LEU A 254 -10.93 8.26 13.34
CA LEU A 254 -10.26 7.76 14.54
C LEU A 254 -8.88 7.14 14.23
N LEU A 255 -8.80 6.30 13.20
CA LEU A 255 -7.55 5.68 12.75
C LEU A 255 -6.52 6.74 12.31
N ASN A 256 -6.99 7.78 11.62
CA ASN A 256 -6.19 8.93 11.21
C ASN A 256 -5.60 9.72 12.38
N TYR A 257 -6.22 9.73 13.55
CA TYR A 257 -5.63 10.38 14.72
C TYR A 257 -4.76 9.44 15.57
N LEU A 258 -5.14 8.16 15.69
CA LEU A 258 -4.51 7.23 16.62
C LEU A 258 -3.19 6.62 16.12
N MET A 259 -3.10 6.15 14.87
CA MET A 259 -1.88 5.52 14.32
C MET A 259 -0.82 6.54 13.97
#